data_AF-A0A5P6AAY5-F1
#
_entry.id   AF-A0A5P6AAY5-F1
#
_cell.length_a   1.000
_cell.length_b   1.000
_cell.length_c   1.000
_cell.angle_alpha   90.00
_cell.angle_beta   90.00
_cell.angle_gamma   90.00
#
_symmetry.space_group_name_H-M   'P 1'
#
loop_
_entity.id
_entity.type
_entity.pdbx_description
1 polymer ?
#
loop_
_entity_poly.entity_id
_entity_poly.type
_entity_poly.pdbx_seq_one_letter_code
_entity_poly.pdbx_strand_id
1 'polypeptide(L)' 'MRLRQEALDYVATRLSAIKAKYGPDAIQTTGSSRGTGNETNYVMQKFARAVIGTNNVDCCARV' A
#
# COMPACT_ATOMS: atom_id res chain seq x y z
N MET A 1 5.88 3.36 -22.42
CA MET A 1 6.62 2.80 -21.26
C MET A 1 7.04 3.84 -20.22
N ARG A 2 7.37 5.10 -20.59
CA ARG A 2 7.86 6.14 -19.64
C ARG A 2 6.88 6.50 -18.50
N LEU A 3 5.58 6.61 -18.81
CA LEU A 3 4.54 7.00 -17.86
C LEU A 3 4.38 6.04 -16.67
N ARG A 4 4.62 4.74 -16.86
CA ARG A 4 4.52 3.75 -15.78
C ARG A 4 5.58 4.01 -14.70
N GLN A 5 6.82 4.29 -15.13
CA GLN A 5 7.91 4.53 -14.20
C GLN A 5 7.69 5.83 -13.44
N GLU A 6 7.31 6.90 -14.14
CA GLU A 6 7.03 8.20 -13.54
C GLU A 6 5.90 8.13 -12.49
N ALA A 7 4.83 7.38 -12.78
CA ALA A 7 3.75 7.18 -11.82
C ALA A 7 4.22 6.43 -10.56
N LEU A 8 5.05 5.38 -10.72
CA LEU A 8 5.60 4.63 -9.59
C LEU A 8 6.56 5.46 -8.75
N ASP A 9 7.43 6.25 -9.39
CA ASP A 9 8.39 7.12 -8.70
C ASP A 9 7.66 8.23 -7.92
N TYR A 10 6.60 8.79 -8.52
CA TYR A 10 5.75 9.77 -7.84
C TYR A 10 5.09 9.17 -6.59
N VAL A 11 4.46 7.99 -6.71
CA VAL A 11 3.81 7.30 -5.59
C VAL A 11 4.81 6.97 -4.48
N ALA A 12 5.98 6.41 -4.83
CA ALA A 12 7.02 6.08 -3.87
C ALA A 12 7.53 7.32 -3.11
N THR A 13 7.73 8.43 -3.83
CA THR A 13 8.18 9.71 -3.25
C THR A 13 7.13 10.26 -2.28
N ARG A 14 5.85 10.27 -2.67
CA ARG A 14 4.77 10.79 -1.83
C ARG A 14 4.53 9.93 -0.60
N LEU A 15 4.51 8.61 -0.74
CA LEU A 15 4.35 7.69 0.39
C LEU A 15 5.51 7.82 1.39
N SER A 16 6.75 7.94 0.90
CA SER A 16 7.91 8.14 1.76
C SER A 16 7.85 9.49 2.51
N ALA A 17 7.43 10.55 1.84
CA ALA A 17 7.26 11.87 2.46
C ALA A 17 6.16 11.88 3.53
N ILE A 18 5.02 11.22 3.27
CA ILE A 18 3.94 11.08 4.26
C ILE A 18 4.41 10.28 5.47
N LYS A 19 5.08 9.14 5.25
CA LYS A 19 5.64 8.31 6.30
C LYS A 19 6.62 9.08 7.18
N ALA A 20 7.51 9.88 6.57
CA ALA A 20 8.48 10.69 7.30
C ALA A 20 7.83 11.82 8.10
N LYS A 21 6.76 12.45 7.57
CA LYS A 21 6.13 13.61 8.20
C LYS A 21 5.12 13.24 9.29
N TYR A 22 4.34 12.18 9.09
CA TYR A 22 3.20 11.84 9.95
C TYR A 22 3.29 10.44 10.57
N GLY A 23 4.39 9.71 10.31
CA GLY A 23 4.56 8.33 10.73
C GLY A 23 3.93 7.32 9.78
N PRO A 24 4.24 6.02 9.94
CA PRO A 24 3.77 4.95 9.06
C PRO A 24 2.25 4.72 9.15
N ASP A 25 1.64 4.94 10.31
CA ASP A 25 0.21 4.73 10.53
C ASP A 25 -0.67 5.81 9.87
N ALA A 26 -0.08 6.87 9.33
CA ALA A 26 -0.80 7.84 8.49
C ALA A 26 -1.14 7.30 7.09
N ILE A 27 -0.71 6.08 6.75
CA ILE A 27 -0.95 5.44 5.45
C ILE A 27 -1.83 4.21 5.64
N GLN A 28 -2.92 4.14 4.88
CA GLN A 28 -3.81 2.98 4.86
C GLN A 28 -3.76 2.30 3.49
N THR A 29 -3.67 0.97 3.49
CA THR A 29 -3.75 0.15 2.28
C THR A 29 -4.99 -0.72 2.30
N THR A 30 -5.48 -1.09 1.12
CA THR A 30 -6.64 -1.97 0.99
C THR A 30 -6.31 -3.15 0.09
N GLY A 31 -6.61 -4.35 0.58
CA GLY A 31 -6.79 -5.52 -0.25
C GLY A 31 -8.13 -5.48 -0.99
N SER A 32 -8.33 -6.44 -1.88
CA SER A 32 -9.56 -6.59 -2.64
C SER A 32 -10.14 -7.99 -2.47
N SER A 33 -11.42 -8.07 -2.10
CA SER A 33 -12.15 -9.33 -1.92
C SER A 33 -12.62 -9.93 -3.25
N ARG A 34 -12.61 -9.12 -4.30
CA ARG A 34 -13.12 -9.45 -5.65
C ARG A 34 -12.01 -9.45 -6.71
N GLY A 35 -10.83 -8.94 -6.34
CA GLY A 35 -9.68 -8.76 -7.23
C GLY A 35 -8.85 -10.03 -7.42
N THR A 36 -7.58 -9.84 -7.75
CA THR A 36 -6.59 -10.80 -8.29
C THR A 36 -6.17 -11.97 -7.38
N GLY A 37 -7.01 -12.38 -6.42
CA GLY A 37 -6.79 -13.56 -5.58
C GLY A 37 -6.01 -13.29 -4.28
N ASN A 38 -5.75 -14.38 -3.54
CA ASN A 38 -5.16 -14.34 -2.19
C ASN A 38 -3.72 -13.83 -2.19
N GLU A 39 -2.96 -14.13 -3.24
CA GLU A 39 -1.56 -13.78 -3.39
C GLU A 39 -1.36 -12.27 -3.44
N THR A 40 -2.27 -11.56 -4.12
CA THR A 40 -2.16 -10.09 -4.21
C THR A 40 -2.48 -9.44 -2.87
N ASN A 41 -3.46 -9.96 -2.14
CA ASN A 41 -3.75 -9.51 -0.77
C ASN A 41 -2.57 -9.82 0.16
N TYR A 42 -1.90 -10.97 -0.02
CA TYR A 42 -0.69 -11.33 0.71
C TYR A 42 0.46 -10.35 0.45
N VAL A 43 0.69 -9.98 -0.81
CA VAL A 43 1.72 -8.98 -1.17
C VAL A 43 1.37 -7.61 -0.58
N MET A 44 0.10 -7.19 -0.64
CA MET A 44 -0.34 -5.91 -0.08
C MET A 44 -0.14 -5.83 1.44
N GLN A 45 -0.53 -6.88 2.19
CA GLN A 45 -0.28 -6.90 3.63
C GLN A 45 1.21 -6.95 3.97
N LYS A 46 2.03 -7.64 3.15
CA LYS A 46 3.48 -7.68 3.34
C LYS A 46 4.10 -6.31 3.09
N PHE A 47 3.64 -5.60 2.07
CA PHE A 47 4.07 -4.23 1.80
C PHE A 47 3.69 -3.28 2.94
N ALA A 48 2.45 -3.32 3.42
CA ALA A 48 2.00 -2.50 4.55
C ALA A 48 2.86 -2.74 5.80
N ARG A 49 3.06 -4.01 6.18
CA ARG A 49 3.76 -4.36 7.43
C ARG A 49 5.28 -4.27 7.34
N ALA A 50 5.88 -4.78 6.27
CA ALA A 50 7.34 -4.88 6.16
C ALA A 50 7.99 -3.64 5.53
N VAL A 51 7.29 -2.92 4.65
CA VAL A 51 7.88 -1.77 3.94
C VAL A 51 7.38 -0.45 4.53
N ILE A 52 6.06 -0.28 4.62
CA ILE A 52 5.50 0.93 5.25
C ILE A 52 5.76 0.88 6.76
N GLY A 53 5.56 -0.26 7.40
CA GLY A 53 5.71 -0.42 8.85
C GLY A 53 4.42 -0.15 9.62
N THR A 54 3.26 -0.36 8.99
CA THR A 54 1.94 -0.17 9.60
C THR A 54 1.10 -1.44 9.50
N ASN A 55 0.16 -1.60 10.44
CA ASN A 55 -0.87 -2.62 10.40
C ASN A 55 -2.18 -2.13 9.74
N ASN A 56 -2.20 -0.90 9.23
CA ASN A 56 -3.35 -0.29 8.57
C ASN A 56 -3.58 -0.87 7.16
N VAL A 57 -3.98 -2.15 7.13
CA VAL A 57 -4.37 -2.90 5.94
C VAL A 57 -5.76 -3.50 6.14
N ASP A 58 -6.68 -3.17 5.24
CA ASP A 58 -8.08 -3.60 5.32
C ASP A 58 -8.58 -4.20 3.99
N CYS A 59 -9.76 -4.80 3.97
CA CYS A 59 -10.36 -5.40 2.77
C CYS A 59 -11.87 -5.16 2.76
N CYS A 60 -12.45 -4.98 1.56
CA CYS A 60 -13.86 -4.60 1.38
C CYS A 60 -14.86 -5.57 2.01
N ALA A 61 -14.54 -6.86 2.12
CA ALA A 61 -15.37 -7.90 2.75
C ALA A 61 -15.22 -8.00 4.28
N ARG A 62 -14.83 -6.91 4.95
CA ARG A 62 -14.94 -6.79 6.41
C ARG A 62 -16.36 -6.41 6.89
N VAL A 63 -17.37 -6.67 6.05
CA VAL A 63 -18.81 -6.60 6.35
C VAL A 63 -19.48 -7.87 5.84
#